data_AF-A0A399NYF4-F1
#
_entry.id   AF-A0A399NYF4-F1
#
_cell.length_a   1.000
_cell.length_b   1.000
_cell.length_c   1.000
_cell.angle_alpha   90.00
_cell.angle_beta   90.00
_cell.angle_gamma   90.00
#
_symmetry.space_group_name_H-M   'P 1'
#
loop_
_entity.id
_entity.type
_entity.pdbx_description
1 polymer ?
#
loop_
_entity_poly.entity_id
_entity_poly.type
_entity_poly.pdbx_seq_one_letter_code
_entity_poly.pdbx_strand_id
1 'polypeptide(L)'
;LAVVALAVVGCLGVTRTARLARVIVMVVLAVIALVLVAGLVAGGPGAAAGPVGDVVDTTPYGVLQSAGLLFFAFAGYARIATMGEEVRDPARTIPRAILLALGGALVVYALVAVTLLGVLGETRLGGSTAPLAHLVRAAGWAWAVPVVGIGAAAACLGALLALLAGIGRTSLAMARAGDLPRALAVV
;
A
#
# COMPACT_ATOMS: atom_id res chain seq x y z
N LEU A 1 14.48 6.14 -14.81
CA LEU A 1 13.37 6.80 -15.56
C LEU A 1 12.17 7.12 -14.69
N ALA A 2 11.48 6.14 -14.08
CA ALA A 2 10.31 6.41 -13.23
C ALA A 2 10.59 7.38 -12.06
N VAL A 3 11.73 7.22 -11.38
CA VAL A 3 12.16 8.13 -10.29
C VAL A 3 12.32 9.58 -10.78
N VAL A 4 12.97 9.76 -11.94
CA VAL A 4 13.22 11.07 -12.54
C VAL A 4 11.90 11.72 -12.98
N ALA A 5 10.99 10.96 -13.60
CA ALA A 5 9.67 11.45 -14.00
C ALA A 5 8.82 11.87 -12.79
N LEU A 6 8.82 11.07 -11.71
CA LEU A 6 8.10 11.41 -10.49
C LEU A 6 8.72 12.60 -9.75
N ALA A 7 10.05 12.76 -9.80
CA ALA A 7 10.72 13.94 -9.25
C ALA A 7 10.27 15.22 -9.98
N VAL A 8 10.21 15.20 -11.32
CA VAL A 8 9.73 16.34 -12.12
C VAL A 8 8.26 16.64 -11.83
N VAL A 9 7.40 15.62 -11.73
CA VAL A 9 5.97 15.81 -11.37
C VAL A 9 5.82 16.36 -9.94
N GLY A 10 6.67 15.93 -9.02
CA GLY A 10 6.72 16.44 -7.65
C GLY A 10 7.08 17.93 -7.57
N CYS A 11 7.92 18.43 -8.48
CA CYS A 11 8.27 19.85 -8.59
C CYS A 11 7.13 20.72 -9.16
N LEU A 12 6.12 20.14 -9.82
CA LEU A 12 5.06 20.87 -10.55
C LEU A 12 3.81 21.23 -9.70
N GLY A 13 3.83 21.00 -8.38
CA GLY A 13 2.89 21.61 -7.43
C GLY A 13 2.05 20.66 -6.56
N VAL A 14 1.99 20.98 -5.26
CA VAL A 14 1.47 20.15 -4.15
C VAL A 14 -0.04 19.81 -4.25
N THR A 15 -0.87 20.74 -4.73
CA THR A 15 -2.33 20.53 -4.83
C THR A 15 -2.72 19.54 -5.94
N ARG A 16 -1.93 19.47 -7.01
CA ARG A 16 -2.09 18.45 -8.07
C ARG A 16 -1.68 17.06 -7.55
N THR A 17 -0.66 17.00 -6.70
CA THR A 17 -0.15 15.76 -6.09
C THR A 17 -1.19 15.07 -5.22
N ALA A 18 -1.99 15.81 -4.44
CA ALA A 18 -3.02 15.24 -3.58
C ALA A 18 -4.18 14.60 -4.39
N ARG A 19 -4.63 15.26 -5.46
CA ARG A 19 -5.66 14.69 -6.36
C ARG A 19 -5.15 13.47 -7.10
N LEU A 20 -3.92 13.53 -7.59
CA LEU A 20 -3.28 12.40 -8.27
C LEU A 20 -3.14 11.19 -7.32
N ALA A 21 -2.67 11.42 -6.09
CA ALA A 21 -2.58 10.37 -5.07
C ALA A 21 -3.94 9.74 -4.78
N ARG A 22 -5.01 10.54 -4.70
CA ARG A 22 -6.38 10.03 -4.53
C ARG A 22 -6.81 9.16 -5.71
N VAL A 23 -6.57 9.59 -6.95
CA VAL A 23 -6.90 8.81 -8.15
C VAL A 23 -6.14 7.49 -8.16
N ILE A 24 -4.84 7.52 -7.85
CA ILE A 24 -4.02 6.31 -7.75
C ILE A 24 -4.59 5.35 -6.70
N VAL A 25 -4.90 5.83 -5.50
CA VAL A 25 -5.49 4.99 -4.43
C VAL A 25 -6.83 4.39 -4.89
N MET A 26 -7.69 5.16 -5.54
CA MET A 26 -8.96 4.64 -6.06
C MET A 26 -8.75 3.54 -7.11
N VAL A 27 -7.79 3.72 -8.02
CA VAL A 27 -7.43 2.69 -9.02
C VAL A 27 -6.88 1.44 -8.33
N VAL A 28 -5.99 1.59 -7.36
CA VAL A 28 -5.40 0.48 -6.61
C VAL A 28 -6.47 -0.29 -5.85
N LEU A 29 -7.38 0.41 -5.15
CA LEU A 29 -8.50 -0.23 -4.45
C LEU A 29 -9.46 -0.94 -5.41
N ALA A 30 -9.72 -0.38 -6.59
CA ALA A 30 -10.54 -1.03 -7.61
C ALA A 30 -9.89 -2.32 -8.12
N VAL A 31 -8.57 -2.31 -8.34
CA VAL A 31 -7.82 -3.51 -8.74
C VAL A 31 -7.81 -4.55 -7.61
N ILE A 32 -7.64 -4.13 -6.35
CA ILE A 32 -7.74 -5.05 -5.21
C ILE A 32 -9.14 -5.64 -5.13
N ALA A 33 -10.20 -4.83 -5.27
CA ALA A 33 -11.57 -5.32 -5.28
C ALA A 33 -11.82 -6.34 -6.40
N LEU A 34 -11.29 -6.09 -7.61
CA LEU A 34 -11.33 -7.06 -8.72
C LEU A 34 -10.69 -8.39 -8.34
N VAL A 35 -9.51 -8.37 -7.71
CA VAL A 35 -8.79 -9.57 -7.25
C VAL A 35 -9.60 -10.30 -6.17
N LEU A 36 -10.19 -9.58 -5.21
CA LEU A 36 -11.03 -10.17 -4.18
C LEU A 36 -12.27 -10.84 -4.77
N VAL A 37 -12.94 -10.20 -5.72
CA VAL A 37 -14.09 -10.80 -6.43
C VAL A 37 -13.66 -12.04 -7.20
N ALA A 38 -12.53 -12.00 -7.91
CA ALA A 38 -11.99 -13.16 -8.61
C ALA A 38 -11.76 -14.34 -7.65
N GLY A 39 -11.19 -14.06 -6.47
CA GLY A 39 -10.95 -15.08 -5.46
C GLY A 39 -12.23 -15.64 -4.84
N LEU A 40 -13.22 -14.80 -4.57
CA LEU A 40 -14.53 -15.25 -4.07
C LEU A 40 -15.28 -16.13 -5.07
N VAL A 41 -15.26 -15.75 -6.36
CA VAL A 41 -15.90 -16.52 -7.44
C VAL A 41 -15.18 -17.86 -7.63
N ALA A 42 -13.85 -17.88 -7.55
CA ALA A 42 -13.05 -19.10 -7.71
C ALA A 42 -13.10 -20.04 -6.51
N GLY A 43 -13.21 -19.51 -5.29
CA GLY A 43 -13.29 -20.31 -4.06
C GLY A 43 -14.63 -21.02 -3.89
N GLY A 44 -15.72 -20.48 -4.42
CA GLY A 44 -17.08 -20.98 -4.15
C GLY A 44 -17.47 -20.91 -2.66
N PRO A 45 -18.74 -21.12 -2.30
CA PRO A 45 -19.21 -21.08 -0.91
C PRO A 45 -18.62 -22.17 0.00
N GLY A 46 -17.82 -23.07 -0.57
CA GLY A 46 -17.20 -24.24 0.08
C GLY A 46 -15.68 -24.15 0.27
N ALA A 47 -14.98 -23.15 -0.27
CA ALA A 47 -13.61 -22.81 0.17
C ALA A 47 -13.62 -22.06 1.51
N ALA A 48 -14.54 -22.46 2.40
CA ALA A 48 -14.43 -22.18 3.81
C ALA A 48 -13.03 -22.63 4.20
N ALA A 49 -12.27 -21.65 4.72
CA ALA A 49 -11.00 -21.84 5.40
C ALA A 49 -10.82 -23.29 5.84
N GLY A 50 -9.89 -24.02 5.20
CA GLY A 50 -9.23 -25.10 5.92
C GLY A 50 -8.86 -24.53 7.29
N PRO A 51 -9.14 -25.26 8.40
CA PRO A 51 -9.20 -24.64 9.71
C PRO A 51 -7.96 -23.78 9.90
N VAL A 52 -8.15 -22.55 10.37
CA VAL A 52 -7.07 -21.65 10.84
C VAL A 52 -6.20 -22.33 11.94
N GLY A 53 -6.53 -23.57 12.31
CA GLY A 53 -5.78 -24.45 13.21
C GLY A 53 -4.81 -25.43 12.55
N ASP A 54 -4.76 -25.58 11.22
CA ASP A 54 -3.73 -26.42 10.56
C ASP A 54 -2.48 -25.60 10.18
N VAL A 55 -2.14 -24.62 11.01
CA VAL A 55 -0.88 -23.88 10.93
C VAL A 55 0.21 -24.77 11.49
N VAL A 56 0.56 -25.81 10.73
CA VAL A 56 1.40 -26.95 11.16
C VAL A 56 2.78 -26.52 11.70
N ASP A 57 3.24 -25.28 11.44
CA ASP A 57 4.57 -24.80 11.86
C ASP A 57 4.60 -23.35 12.41
N THR A 58 3.56 -22.88 13.11
CA THR A 58 3.63 -21.53 13.73
C THR A 58 4.58 -21.49 14.92
N THR A 59 5.81 -21.04 14.68
CA THR A 59 6.78 -20.77 15.76
C THR A 59 6.62 -19.33 16.29
N PRO A 60 6.85 -19.09 17.60
CA PRO A 60 6.87 -17.73 18.14
C PRO A 60 7.84 -16.79 17.39
N TYR A 61 8.95 -17.36 16.91
CA TYR A 61 9.93 -16.64 16.10
C TYR A 61 9.37 -16.26 14.71
N GLY A 62 8.65 -17.16 14.04
CA GLY A 62 7.98 -16.88 12.77
C GLY A 62 6.90 -15.81 12.90
N VAL A 63 6.17 -15.79 14.02
CA VAL A 63 5.20 -14.72 14.34
C VAL A 63 5.90 -13.38 14.49
N LEU A 64 7.03 -13.34 15.21
CA LEU A 64 7.81 -12.12 15.40
C LEU A 64 8.37 -11.57 14.08
N GLN A 65 8.87 -12.45 13.20
CA GLN A 65 9.33 -12.05 11.86
C GLN A 65 8.19 -11.49 11.01
N SER A 66 7.03 -12.16 11.02
CA SER A 66 5.83 -11.73 10.29
C SER A 66 5.32 -10.38 10.80
N ALA A 67 5.35 -10.16 12.12
CA ALA A 67 5.00 -8.89 12.74
C ALA A 67 5.93 -7.75 12.29
N GLY A 68 7.23 -8.01 12.14
CA GLY A 68 8.20 -7.04 11.61
C GLY A 68 7.91 -6.64 10.17
N LEU A 69 7.60 -7.61 9.30
CA LEU A 69 7.19 -7.35 7.92
C LEU A 69 5.87 -6.57 7.84
N LEU A 70 4.90 -6.93 8.69
CA LEU A 70 3.62 -6.23 8.77
C LEU A 70 3.81 -4.78 9.26
N PHE A 71 4.64 -4.56 10.28
CA PHE A 71 4.99 -3.20 10.74
C PHE A 71 5.57 -2.35 9.61
N PHE A 72 6.49 -2.92 8.81
CA PHE A 72 7.02 -2.25 7.63
C PHE A 72 5.94 -1.95 6.59
N ALA A 73 4.98 -2.85 6.37
CA ALA A 73 3.85 -2.63 5.46
C ALA A 73 2.91 -1.49 5.91
N PHE A 74 2.93 -1.11 7.19
CA PHE A 74 2.22 0.03 7.76
C PHE A 74 3.10 1.28 7.96
N ALA A 75 4.37 1.24 7.56
CA ALA A 75 5.30 2.36 7.67
C ALA A 75 4.90 3.48 6.69
N GLY A 76 4.04 4.38 7.15
CA GLY A 76 3.54 5.50 6.34
C GLY A 76 2.63 6.47 7.09
N TYR A 77 2.04 6.05 8.20
CA TYR A 77 1.12 6.89 8.99
C TYR A 77 1.76 8.19 9.50
N ALA A 78 3.07 8.19 9.79
CA ALA A 78 3.80 9.38 10.27
C ALA A 78 3.70 10.57 9.30
N ARG A 79 3.56 10.32 8.00
CA ARG A 79 3.40 11.37 6.99
C ARG A 79 2.04 12.08 7.06
N ILE A 80 1.02 11.45 7.63
CA ILE A 80 -0.29 12.08 7.86
C ILE A 80 -0.17 13.11 8.98
N ALA A 81 0.63 12.82 10.01
CA ALA A 81 0.85 13.72 11.13
C ALA A 81 1.60 15.01 10.74
N THR A 82 2.42 14.98 9.68
CA THR A 82 3.20 16.15 9.23
C THR A 82 2.43 17.11 8.31
N MET A 83 1.16 16.82 7.97
CA MET A 83 0.33 17.67 7.11
C MET A 83 -0.57 18.65 7.89
N GLY A 84 -0.25 18.96 9.14
CA GLY A 84 -1.05 19.85 10.00
C GLY A 84 -1.40 21.21 9.40
N GLU A 85 -0.48 21.80 8.63
CA GLU A 85 -0.65 23.13 8.04
C GLU A 85 -1.59 23.12 6.81
N GLU A 86 -1.80 21.97 6.17
CA GLU A 86 -2.63 21.83 4.95
C GLU A 86 -4.05 21.32 5.26
N VAL A 87 -4.33 20.94 6.51
CA VAL A 87 -5.58 20.30 6.95
C VAL A 87 -6.45 21.27 7.73
N ARG A 88 -7.75 21.32 7.40
CA ARG A 88 -8.74 22.09 8.16
C ARG A 88 -9.03 21.38 9.49
N ASP A 89 -8.87 22.11 10.60
CA ASP A 89 -9.00 21.59 11.98
C ASP A 89 -8.09 20.37 12.26
N PRO A 90 -6.75 20.56 12.28
CA PRO A 90 -5.79 19.46 12.38
C PRO A 90 -5.91 18.67 13.69
N ALA A 91 -6.30 19.32 14.79
CA ALA A 91 -6.44 18.70 16.11
C ALA A 91 -7.47 17.56 16.14
N ARG A 92 -8.52 17.64 15.31
CA ARG A 92 -9.56 16.61 15.20
C ARG A 92 -9.40 15.74 13.96
N THR A 93 -8.96 16.33 12.85
CA THR A 93 -8.91 15.64 11.55
C THR A 93 -7.72 14.67 11.47
N ILE A 94 -6.53 15.05 11.96
CA ILE A 94 -5.34 14.20 11.87
C ILE A 94 -5.49 12.89 12.66
N PRO A 95 -5.90 12.90 13.95
CA PRO A 95 -6.04 11.65 14.70
C PRO A 95 -7.05 10.69 14.06
N ARG A 96 -8.19 11.22 13.60
CA ARG A 96 -9.22 10.44 12.90
C ARG A 96 -8.72 9.89 11.57
N ALA A 97 -8.00 10.69 10.79
CA ALA A 97 -7.45 10.26 9.51
C ALA A 97 -6.44 9.12 9.68
N ILE A 98 -5.58 9.19 10.70
CA ILE A 98 -4.62 8.12 11.01
C ILE A 98 -5.36 6.83 11.38
N LEU A 99 -6.33 6.89 12.29
CA LEU A 99 -7.09 5.71 12.71
C LEU A 99 -7.88 5.08 11.56
N LEU A 100 -8.55 5.91 10.75
CA LEU A 100 -9.31 5.42 9.60
C LEU A 100 -8.41 4.84 8.50
N ALA A 101 -7.26 5.46 8.24
CA ALA A 101 -6.32 4.96 7.25
C ALA A 101 -5.68 3.64 7.70
N LEU A 102 -5.23 3.55 8.96
CA LEU A 102 -4.66 2.32 9.52
C LEU A 102 -5.70 1.21 9.59
N GLY A 103 -6.90 1.49 10.12
CA GLY A 103 -7.98 0.52 10.20
C GLY A 103 -8.45 0.05 8.83
N GLY A 104 -8.60 0.97 7.87
CA GLY A 104 -8.97 0.63 6.49
C GLY A 104 -7.93 -0.24 5.79
N ALA A 105 -6.64 0.11 5.92
CA ALA A 105 -5.56 -0.69 5.37
C ALA A 105 -5.48 -2.09 6.02
N LEU A 106 -5.71 -2.18 7.33
CA LEU A 106 -5.78 -3.46 8.05
C LEU A 106 -6.90 -4.36 7.51
N VAL A 107 -8.10 -3.81 7.31
CA VAL A 107 -9.21 -4.57 6.73
C VAL A 107 -8.87 -5.06 5.32
N VAL A 108 -8.32 -4.18 4.47
CA VAL A 108 -7.92 -4.56 3.11
C VAL A 108 -6.85 -5.65 3.11
N TYR A 109 -5.82 -5.53 3.95
CA TYR A 109 -4.77 -6.55 4.07
C TYR A 109 -5.30 -7.89 4.58
N ALA A 110 -6.18 -7.88 5.59
CA ALA A 110 -6.80 -9.09 6.11
C ALA A 110 -7.65 -9.79 5.04
N LEU A 111 -8.47 -9.05 4.29
CA LEU A 111 -9.27 -9.61 3.19
C LEU A 111 -8.39 -10.23 2.10
N VAL A 112 -7.34 -9.52 1.69
CA VAL A 112 -6.39 -10.03 0.68
C VAL A 112 -5.67 -11.27 1.18
N ALA A 113 -5.21 -11.29 2.44
CA ALA A 113 -4.53 -12.44 3.04
C ALA A 113 -5.44 -13.67 3.08
N VAL A 114 -6.65 -13.54 3.63
CA VAL A 114 -7.63 -14.64 3.71
C VAL A 114 -7.97 -15.16 2.32
N THR A 115 -8.17 -14.28 1.34
CA THR A 115 -8.51 -14.68 -0.03
C THR A 115 -7.35 -15.40 -0.71
N LEU A 116 -6.11 -14.92 -0.54
CA LEU A 116 -4.91 -15.57 -1.08
C LEU A 116 -4.68 -16.94 -0.45
N LEU A 117 -4.77 -17.07 0.88
CA LEU A 117 -4.65 -18.36 1.55
C LEU A 117 -5.77 -19.32 1.11
N GLY A 118 -7.01 -18.85 1.01
CA GLY A 118 -8.14 -19.68 0.61
C GLY A 118 -8.04 -20.23 -0.82
N VAL A 119 -7.55 -19.43 -1.77
CA VAL A 119 -7.48 -19.82 -3.19
C VAL A 119 -6.17 -20.56 -3.54
N LEU A 120 -5.03 -20.07 -3.05
CA LEU A 120 -3.72 -20.62 -3.41
C LEU A 120 -3.22 -21.68 -2.41
N GLY A 121 -3.56 -21.54 -1.14
CA GLY A 121 -2.95 -22.32 -0.05
C GLY A 121 -1.52 -21.86 0.27
N GLU A 122 -1.00 -22.30 1.41
CA GLU A 122 0.28 -21.83 1.96
C GLU A 122 1.48 -22.08 1.03
N THR A 123 1.58 -23.30 0.46
CA THR A 123 2.73 -23.69 -0.37
C THR A 123 2.83 -22.87 -1.65
N ARG A 124 1.72 -22.67 -2.36
CA ARG A 124 1.71 -21.87 -3.60
C ARG A 124 1.84 -20.39 -3.32
N LEU A 125 1.32 -19.91 -2.18
CA LEU A 125 1.49 -18.52 -1.76
C LEU A 125 2.95 -18.21 -1.40
N GLY A 126 3.61 -19.07 -0.62
CA GLY A 126 5.00 -18.91 -0.18
C GLY A 126 6.01 -18.95 -1.33
N GLY A 127 5.73 -19.69 -2.40
CA GLY A 127 6.58 -19.75 -3.60
C GLY A 127 6.32 -18.67 -4.64
N SER A 128 5.31 -17.81 -4.46
CA SER A 128 4.85 -16.89 -5.50
C SER A 128 5.44 -15.49 -5.33
N THR A 129 6.18 -15.01 -6.34
CA THR A 129 6.68 -13.63 -6.40
C THR A 129 5.62 -12.60 -6.78
N ALA A 130 4.49 -13.04 -7.36
CA ALA A 130 3.35 -12.18 -7.72
C ALA A 130 1.99 -12.79 -7.31
N PRO A 131 1.69 -12.86 -5.99
CA PRO A 131 0.53 -13.59 -5.47
C PRO A 131 -0.82 -13.14 -6.03
N LEU A 132 -1.04 -11.83 -6.19
CA LEU A 132 -2.30 -11.29 -6.72
C LEU A 132 -2.52 -11.69 -8.19
N ALA A 133 -1.46 -11.69 -8.99
CA ALA A 133 -1.51 -12.12 -10.38
C ALA A 133 -1.72 -13.64 -10.50
N HIS A 134 -1.09 -14.41 -9.59
CA HIS A 134 -1.27 -15.85 -9.52
C HIS A 134 -2.71 -16.21 -9.12
N LEU A 135 -3.30 -15.50 -8.17
CA LEU A 135 -4.70 -15.70 -7.75
C LEU A 135 -5.66 -15.50 -8.93
N VAL A 136 -5.61 -14.36 -9.63
CA VAL A 136 -6.55 -14.11 -10.74
C VAL A 136 -6.36 -15.12 -11.88
N ARG A 137 -5.13 -15.60 -12.10
CA ARG A 137 -4.87 -16.68 -13.05
C ARG A 137 -5.46 -18.01 -12.60
N ALA A 138 -5.28 -18.36 -11.33
CA ALA A 138 -5.86 -19.57 -10.73
C ALA A 138 -7.40 -19.53 -10.72
N ALA A 139 -7.98 -18.33 -10.61
CA ALA A 139 -9.42 -18.07 -10.72
C ALA A 139 -9.97 -18.16 -12.16
N GLY A 140 -9.14 -18.49 -13.16
CA GLY A 140 -9.54 -18.51 -14.57
C GLY A 140 -9.65 -17.14 -15.22
N TRP A 141 -9.31 -16.05 -14.51
CA TRP A 141 -9.37 -14.67 -14.99
C TRP A 141 -8.01 -14.24 -15.54
N ALA A 142 -7.47 -14.99 -16.50
CA ALA A 142 -6.17 -14.69 -17.12
C ALA A 142 -6.13 -13.29 -17.75
N TRP A 143 -7.28 -12.78 -18.22
CA TRP A 143 -7.43 -11.43 -18.76
C TRP A 143 -7.17 -10.32 -17.72
N ALA A 144 -7.35 -10.62 -16.42
CA ALA A 144 -7.15 -9.67 -15.34
C ALA A 144 -5.68 -9.56 -14.89
N VAL A 145 -4.81 -10.51 -15.27
CA VAL A 145 -3.37 -10.48 -14.95
C VAL A 145 -2.68 -9.17 -15.35
N PRO A 146 -2.80 -8.66 -16.60
CA PRO A 146 -2.18 -7.38 -16.96
C PRO A 146 -2.77 -6.19 -16.19
N VAL A 147 -4.08 -6.23 -15.87
CA VAL A 147 -4.75 -5.19 -15.08
C VAL A 147 -4.17 -5.13 -13.67
N VAL A 148 -3.97 -6.28 -13.04
CA VAL A 148 -3.30 -6.39 -11.72
C VAL A 148 -1.86 -5.86 -11.79
N GLY A 149 -1.12 -6.18 -12.87
CA GLY A 149 0.22 -5.66 -13.09
C GLY A 149 0.26 -4.13 -13.19
N ILE A 150 -0.64 -3.53 -13.96
CA ILE A 150 -0.77 -2.07 -14.09
C ILE A 150 -1.17 -1.43 -12.76
N GLY A 151 -2.10 -2.04 -12.03
CA GLY A 151 -2.51 -1.58 -10.70
C GLY A 151 -1.37 -1.61 -9.69
N ALA A 152 -0.57 -2.69 -9.68
CA ALA A 152 0.61 -2.81 -8.84
C ALA A 152 1.67 -1.75 -9.20
N ALA A 153 1.92 -1.53 -10.50
CA ALA A 153 2.83 -0.48 -10.94
C ALA A 153 2.34 0.92 -10.51
N ALA A 154 1.04 1.20 -10.63
CA ALA A 154 0.43 2.45 -10.17
C ALA A 154 0.57 2.62 -8.64
N ALA A 155 0.37 1.55 -7.86
CA ALA A 155 0.58 1.56 -6.42
C ALA A 155 2.03 1.91 -6.06
N CYS A 156 3.01 1.25 -6.71
CA CYS A 156 4.43 1.52 -6.50
C CYS A 156 4.80 2.96 -6.86
N LEU A 157 4.30 3.48 -7.98
CA LEU A 157 4.53 4.86 -8.40
C LEU A 157 3.91 5.86 -7.41
N GLY A 158 2.70 5.58 -6.92
CA GLY A 158 2.03 6.39 -5.89
C GLY A 158 2.81 6.42 -4.59
N ALA A 159 3.29 5.27 -4.11
CA ALA A 159 4.13 5.18 -2.92
C ALA A 159 5.46 5.93 -3.09
N LEU A 160 6.11 5.79 -4.25
CA LEU A 160 7.35 6.48 -4.56
C LEU A 160 7.17 8.00 -4.63
N LEU A 161 6.10 8.48 -5.27
CA LEU A 161 5.74 9.90 -5.29
C LEU A 161 5.53 10.44 -3.87
N ALA A 162 4.85 9.66 -3.04
CA ALA A 162 4.56 10.01 -1.66
C ALA A 162 5.82 10.08 -0.79
N LEU A 163 6.80 9.20 -1.02
CA LEU A 163 8.12 9.21 -0.40
C LEU A 163 8.94 10.42 -0.84
N LEU A 164 9.04 10.68 -2.15
CA LEU A 164 9.76 11.84 -2.70
C LEU A 164 9.20 13.15 -2.14
N ALA A 165 7.87 13.29 -2.06
CA ALA A 165 7.22 14.45 -1.46
C ALA A 165 7.52 14.60 0.05
N GLY A 166 7.68 13.49 0.77
CA GLY A 166 8.08 13.50 2.18
C GLY A 166 9.53 13.97 2.36
N ILE A 167 10.45 13.38 1.60
CA ILE A 167 11.89 13.70 1.62
C ILE A 167 12.10 15.18 1.28
N GLY A 168 11.41 15.71 0.27
CA GLY A 168 11.52 17.12 -0.12
C GLY A 168 11.13 18.10 0.99
N ARG A 169 10.10 17.77 1.79
CA ARG A 169 9.70 18.60 2.95
C ARG A 169 10.72 18.54 4.08
N THR A 170 11.25 17.36 4.39
CA THR A 170 12.27 17.22 5.44
C THR A 170 13.57 17.90 5.04
N SER A 171 13.99 17.80 3.78
CA SER A 171 15.20 18.48 3.29
C SER A 171 15.06 19.99 3.32
N LEU A 172 13.88 20.53 2.97
CA LEU A 172 13.62 21.98 3.06
C LEU A 172 13.67 22.46 4.51
N ALA A 173 13.08 21.71 5.45
CA ALA A 173 13.12 22.04 6.88
C ALA A 173 14.55 22.03 7.42
N MET A 174 15.34 21.01 7.09
CA MET A 174 16.76 20.92 7.46
C MET A 174 17.61 22.03 6.82
N ALA A 175 17.36 22.40 5.55
CA ALA A 175 18.04 23.51 4.90
C ALA A 175 17.71 24.87 5.53
N ARG A 176 16.48 25.07 6.02
CA ARG A 176 16.07 26.25 6.80
C ARG A 176 16.70 26.26 8.19
N ALA A 177 16.87 25.10 8.82
CA ALA A 177 17.56 24.94 10.10
C ALA A 177 19.09 25.10 9.98
N GLY A 178 19.64 25.06 8.77
CA GLY A 178 21.07 25.21 8.51
C GLY A 178 21.85 23.89 8.48
N ASP A 179 21.18 22.75 8.64
CA ASP A 179 21.78 21.40 8.60
C ASP A 179 22.13 20.95 7.17
N LEU A 180 21.57 21.62 6.16
CA LEU A 180 21.82 21.37 4.73
C LEU A 180 22.17 22.69 4.00
N PRO A 181 22.86 22.61 2.83
CA PRO A 181 23.22 23.79 2.04
C PRO A 181 22.01 24.68 1.76
N ARG A 182 22.13 25.98 2.05
CA ARG A 182 21.03 26.97 1.87
C ARG A 182 20.46 27.04 0.45
N ALA A 183 21.22 26.59 -0.56
CA ALA A 183 20.73 26.46 -1.93
C ALA A 183 19.50 25.52 -2.06
N LEU A 184 19.34 24.55 -1.14
CA LEU A 184 18.18 23.66 -1.07
C LEU A 184 16.97 24.27 -0.34
N ALA A 185 17.09 25.48 0.20
CA ALA A 185 16.00 26.21 0.85
C ALA A 185 15.19 27.09 -0.12
N VAL A 186 15.57 27.12 -1.40
CA VAL A 186 14.92 27.95 -2.44
C VAL A 186 13.69 27.22 -2.98
N VAL A 187 12.55 27.94 -2.98
CA VAL A 187 11.24 27.50 -3.51
C VAL A 187 11.23 27.56 -5.03
#